data_AF-A0A1Z9UM71-F1
#
_entry.id   AF-A0A1Z9UM71-F1
#
_cell.length_a   1.000
_cell.length_b   1.000
_cell.length_c   1.000
_cell.angle_alpha   90.00
_cell.angle_beta   90.00
_cell.angle_gamma   90.00
#
_symmetry.space_group_name_H-M   'P 1'
#
loop_
_entity.id
_entity.type
_entity.pdbx_description
1 polymer ?
#
loop_
_entity_poly.entity_id
_entity_poly.type
_entity_poly.pdbx_seq_one_letter_code
_entity_poly.pdbx_strand_id
1 'polypeptide(L)'
;MFDIGFWELGVIFIVALLVVGPEKMPALIKGAGQWIGQLQRMIRSARYEIEREAQTDEYKQLNKDFLEEDRKLKDLAREPTVDDVSDHETSNETSRQDVTPKA
;
A
#
# COMPACT_ATOMS: atom_id res chain seq x y z
N MET A 1 -10.16 -4.28 -7.08
CA MET A 1 -11.03 -5.27 -6.43
C MET A 1 -10.85 -5.22 -4.92
N PHE A 2 -11.21 -4.09 -4.31
CA PHE A 2 -11.49 -3.86 -2.88
C PHE A 2 -11.86 -2.38 -2.83
N ASP A 3 -12.94 -2.01 -3.51
CA ASP A 3 -13.49 -0.66 -3.51
C ASP A 3 -14.29 -0.43 -2.22
N ILE A 4 -13.73 -0.81 -1.06
CA ILE A 4 -14.41 -0.65 0.24
C ILE A 4 -14.42 0.84 0.59
N GLY A 5 -15.53 1.49 0.24
CA GLY A 5 -15.85 2.85 0.61
C GLY A 5 -16.38 2.95 2.03
N PHE A 6 -16.53 4.19 2.48
CA PHE A 6 -17.11 4.50 3.80
C PHE A 6 -18.50 3.85 3.99
N TRP A 7 -19.29 3.78 2.91
CA TRP A 7 -20.62 3.19 2.94
C TRP A 7 -20.60 1.69 3.24
N GLU A 8 -19.73 0.91 2.57
CA GLU A 8 -19.65 -0.53 2.81
C GLU A 8 -19.12 -0.84 4.21
N LEU A 9 -18.16 -0.06 4.72
CA LEU A 9 -17.71 -0.20 6.09
C LEU A 9 -18.85 0.05 7.10
N GLY A 10 -19.71 1.04 6.83
CA GLY A 10 -20.91 1.31 7.61
C GLY A 10 -21.90 0.14 7.62
N VAL A 11 -22.16 -0.46 6.45
CA VAL A 11 -23.04 -1.65 6.34
C VAL A 11 -22.46 -2.84 7.11
N ILE A 12 -21.16 -3.12 6.95
CA ILE A 12 -20.48 -4.19 7.68
C ILE A 12 -20.56 -3.95 9.19
N PHE A 13 -20.37 -2.70 9.64
CA PHE A 13 -20.47 -2.34 11.04
C PHE A 13 -21.88 -2.59 11.59
N ILE A 14 -22.94 -2.20 10.86
CA ILE A 14 -24.33 -2.46 11.24
C ILE A 14 -24.58 -3.97 11.35
N VAL A 15 -24.16 -4.76 10.36
CA VAL A 15 -24.32 -6.22 10.38
C VAL A 15 -23.57 -6.83 11.57
N ALA A 16 -22.34 -6.39 11.83
CA ALA A 16 -21.56 -6.84 12.97
C ALA A 16 -22.25 -6.53 14.30
N LEU A 17 -22.84 -5.35 14.45
CA LEU A 17 -23.61 -4.98 15.63
C LEU A 17 -24.88 -5.83 15.79
N LEU A 18 -25.54 -6.23 14.70
CA LEU A 18 -26.72 -7.11 14.78
C LEU A 18 -26.35 -8.54 15.20
N VAL A 19 -25.26 -9.08 14.66
CA VAL A 19 -24.82 -10.46 14.94
C VAL A 19 -24.24 -10.60 16.34
N VAL A 20 -23.33 -9.69 16.70
CA VAL A 20 -22.62 -9.73 17.99
C VAL A 20 -23.43 -9.07 19.10
N GLY A 21 -24.24 -8.07 18.75
CA GLY A 21 -24.93 -7.18 19.67
C GLY A 21 -24.11 -5.90 19.95
N PRO A 22 -24.75 -4.72 19.99
CA PRO A 22 -24.08 -3.44 20.21
C PRO A 22 -23.44 -3.33 21.60
N GLU A 23 -23.96 -4.06 22.59
CA GLU A 23 -23.43 -4.06 23.95
C GLU A 23 -22.16 -4.92 24.09
N LYS A 24 -22.01 -5.97 23.26
CA LYS A 24 -20.89 -6.92 23.36
C LYS A 24 -19.72 -6.57 22.45
N MET A 25 -19.98 -5.93 21.32
CA MET A 25 -18.97 -5.43 20.39
C MET A 25 -17.86 -4.57 21.05
N PRO A 26 -18.17 -3.58 21.92
CA PRO A 26 -17.14 -2.82 22.63
C PRO A 26 -16.35 -3.65 23.62
N ALA A 27 -16.95 -4.68 24.23
CA ALA A 27 -16.24 -5.60 25.12
C ALA A 27 -15.24 -6.47 24.34
N LEU A 28 -15.61 -6.93 23.13
CA LEU A 28 -14.70 -7.68 22.25
C LEU A 28 -13.53 -6.84 21.78
N ILE A 29 -13.77 -5.59 21.34
CA ILE A 29 -12.70 -4.66 20.95
C ILE A 29 -11.75 -4.42 22.13
N LYS A 30 -12.29 -4.21 23.34
CA LYS A 30 -11.48 -4.06 24.55
C LYS A 30 -10.63 -5.30 24.82
N GLY A 31 -11.20 -6.49 24.73
CA GLY A 31 -10.46 -7.75 24.92
C GLY A 31 -9.35 -7.95 23.89
N ALA A 32 -9.68 -7.83 22.61
CA ALA A 32 -8.71 -7.94 21.51
C ALA A 32 -7.64 -6.84 21.60
N GLY A 33 -8.04 -5.60 21.87
CA GLY A 33 -7.14 -4.46 22.01
C GLY A 33 -6.17 -4.61 23.18
N GLN A 34 -6.59 -5.23 24.28
CA GLN A 34 -5.67 -5.54 25.39
C GLN A 34 -4.62 -6.57 24.99
N TRP A 35 -4.98 -7.59 24.22
CA TRP A 35 -4.03 -8.61 23.74
C TRP A 35 -3.04 -8.04 22.73
N ILE A 36 -3.54 -7.32 21.72
CA ILE A 36 -2.70 -6.60 20.75
C ILE A 36 -1.83 -5.55 21.47
N GLY A 37 -2.37 -4.83 22.44
CA GLY A 37 -1.65 -3.82 23.20
C GLY A 37 -0.51 -4.40 24.04
N GLN A 38 -0.74 -5.58 24.66
CA GLN A 38 0.30 -6.32 25.37
C GLN A 38 1.40 -6.77 24.41
N LEU A 39 1.05 -7.38 23.27
CA LEU A 39 2.01 -7.79 22.26
C LEU A 39 2.83 -6.61 21.73
N GLN A 40 2.18 -5.50 21.40
CA GLN A 40 2.86 -4.31 20.91
C GLN A 40 3.79 -3.70 21.97
N ARG A 41 3.46 -3.83 23.26
CA ARG A 41 4.33 -3.41 24.37
C ARG A 41 5.55 -4.32 24.51
N MET A 42 5.38 -5.63 24.34
CA MET A 42 6.48 -6.60 24.29
C MET A 42 7.41 -6.37 23.09
N ILE A 43 6.85 -6.09 21.91
CA ILE A 43 7.65 -5.75 20.72
C ILE A 43 8.42 -4.44 20.94
N ARG A 44 7.80 -3.43 21.58
CA ARG A 44 8.47 -2.16 21.91
C ARG A 44 9.62 -2.35 22.90
N SER A 45 9.45 -3.18 23.94
CA SER A 45 10.54 -3.46 24.88
C SER A 45 11.68 -4.24 24.22
N ALA A 46 11.36 -5.23 23.39
CA ALA A 46 12.37 -5.97 22.62
C ALA A 46 13.15 -5.02 21.68
N ARG A 47 12.46 -4.14 20.94
CA ARG A 47 13.10 -3.10 20.13
C ARG A 47 13.99 -2.17 20.96
N TYR A 48 13.57 -1.81 22.17
CA TYR A 48 14.34 -0.93 23.05
C TYR A 48 15.60 -1.59 23.61
N GLU A 49 15.55 -2.86 24.04
CA GLU A 49 16.74 -3.63 24.42
C GLU A 49 17.70 -3.79 23.24
N ILE A 50 17.13 -4.15 22.09
CA ILE A 50 17.85 -4.27 20.84
C ILE A 50 18.55 -2.97 20.47
N GLU A 51 17.87 -1.81 20.47
CA GLU A 51 18.45 -0.53 20.05
C GLU A 51 19.44 0.03 21.08
N ARG A 52 19.36 -0.44 22.33
CA ARG A 52 20.30 -0.09 23.40
C ARG A 52 21.60 -0.88 23.32
N GLU A 53 21.61 -2.07 22.73
CA GLU A 53 22.81 -2.84 22.39
C GLU A 53 23.27 -2.60 20.94
N ALA A 54 22.34 -2.32 20.02
CA ALA A 54 22.57 -2.06 18.62
C ALA A 54 22.78 -0.58 18.32
N GLN A 55 23.81 -0.02 18.94
CA GLN A 55 24.42 1.24 18.52
C GLN A 55 25.20 1.07 17.20
N THR A 56 24.72 0.24 16.27
CA THR A 56 25.39 -0.04 15.00
C THR A 56 24.35 -0.28 13.92
N ASP A 57 24.59 0.31 12.75
CA ASP A 57 23.73 0.59 11.59
C ASP A 57 22.92 -0.56 10.93
N GLU A 58 22.66 -1.67 11.62
CA GLU A 58 22.05 -2.88 11.07
C GLU A 58 20.52 -2.80 10.95
N TYR A 59 19.82 -2.06 11.83
CA TYR A 59 18.35 -1.93 11.77
C TYR A 59 17.85 -1.10 10.58
N LYS A 60 18.67 -0.16 10.10
CA LYS A 60 18.39 0.56 8.85
C LYS A 60 18.51 -0.33 7.63
N GLN A 61 19.32 -1.39 7.67
CA GLN A 61 19.54 -2.29 6.54
C GLN A 61 18.38 -3.28 6.41
N LEU A 62 17.94 -3.90 7.52
CA LEU A 62 16.80 -4.82 7.48
C LEU A 62 15.50 -4.18 6.97
N ASN A 63 15.23 -2.93 7.39
CA ASN A 63 14.07 -2.19 6.91
C ASN A 63 14.18 -1.84 5.42
N LYS A 64 15.40 -1.60 4.90
CA LYS A 64 15.64 -1.36 3.48
C LYS A 64 15.46 -2.64 2.67
N ASP A 65 15.97 -3.76 3.16
CA ASP A 65 15.87 -5.05 2.46
C ASP A 65 14.41 -5.49 2.31
N PHE A 66 13.59 -5.34 3.35
CA PHE A 66 12.14 -5.61 3.27
C PHE A 66 11.41 -4.68 2.28
N LEU A 67 11.77 -3.40 2.25
CA LEU A 67 11.19 -2.42 1.33
C LEU A 67 11.65 -2.67 -0.12
N GLU A 68 12.87 -3.15 -0.32
CA GLU A 68 13.40 -3.54 -1.63
C GLU A 68 12.79 -4.86 -2.11
N GLU A 69 12.54 -5.81 -1.22
CA GLU A 69 11.86 -7.07 -1.54
C GLU A 69 10.40 -6.82 -1.94
N ASP A 70 9.67 -5.95 -1.25
CA ASP A 70 8.30 -5.57 -1.62
C ASP A 70 8.25 -4.80 -2.96
N ARG A 71 9.28 -4.01 -3.28
CA ARG A 71 9.44 -3.39 -4.62
C ARG A 71 9.74 -4.42 -5.69
N LYS A 72 10.65 -5.34 -5.42
CA LYS A 72 11.03 -6.40 -6.36
C LYS A 72 9.87 -7.35 -6.64
N LEU A 73 9.05 -7.64 -5.63
CA LEU A 73 7.80 -8.38 -5.78
C LEU A 73 6.76 -7.61 -6.62
N LYS A 74 6.66 -6.29 -6.46
CA LYS A 74 5.82 -5.43 -7.31
C LYS A 74 6.32 -5.35 -8.74
N ASP A 75 7.63 -5.35 -8.96
CA ASP A 75 8.23 -5.32 -10.28
C ASP A 75 8.13 -6.69 -10.98
N LEU A 76 8.24 -7.81 -10.23
CA LEU A 76 8.01 -9.17 -10.73
C LEU A 76 6.52 -9.45 -11.00
N ALA A 77 5.62 -8.87 -10.20
CA ALA A 77 4.17 -8.90 -10.46
C ALA A 77 3.77 -7.95 -11.60
N ARG A 78 4.72 -7.16 -12.12
CA ARG A 78 4.54 -6.23 -13.24
C ARG A 78 5.37 -6.68 -14.44
N GLU A 79 5.09 -7.89 -14.94
CA GLU A 79 5.40 -8.25 -16.33
C GLU A 79 4.19 -8.00 -17.25
N PRO A 80 4.42 -7.79 -18.56
CA PRO A 80 3.70 -6.81 -19.36
C PRO A 80 2.54 -7.47 -20.11
N THR A 81 1.31 -6.99 -19.87
CA THR A 81 0.28 -7.09 -20.90
C THR A 81 0.51 -5.93 -21.87
N VAL A 82 1.29 -6.21 -22.91
CA VAL A 82 1.12 -5.53 -24.20
C VAL A 82 -0.24 -5.99 -24.71
N ASP A 83 -1.21 -5.07 -24.75
CA ASP A 83 -2.29 -4.97 -25.74
C ASP A 83 -3.32 -3.92 -25.27
N ASP A 84 -2.98 -2.64 -25.50
CA ASP A 84 -3.92 -1.71 -26.15
C ASP A 84 -3.07 -0.60 -26.79
N VAL A 85 -2.46 -0.96 -27.92
CA VAL A 85 -2.21 -0.01 -29.00
C VAL A 85 -3.07 -0.51 -30.16
N SER A 86 -4.21 0.11 -30.37
CA SER A 86 -4.73 0.37 -31.71
C SER A 86 -5.56 1.65 -31.63
N ASP A 87 -5.00 2.76 -32.10
CA ASP A 87 -5.18 3.29 -33.47
C ASP A 87 -6.60 3.86 -33.62
N HIS A 88 -6.89 5.01 -34.22
CA HIS A 88 -6.16 5.99 -35.01
C HIS A 88 -7.20 7.13 -35.18
N GLU A 89 -6.85 8.40 -34.98
CA GLU A 89 -7.39 9.44 -35.86
C GLU A 89 -6.25 10.30 -36.37
N THR A 90 -5.85 9.91 -37.57
CA THR A 90 -5.07 10.65 -38.57
C THR A 90 -5.70 11.97 -38.95
N SER A 91 -4.88 13.01 -39.00
CA SER A 91 -4.79 13.93 -40.15
C SER A 91 -3.47 14.70 -40.01
N ASN A 92 -2.38 14.28 -40.66
CA ASN A 92 -2.00 14.72 -42.01
C ASN A 92 -2.27 16.22 -42.25
N GLU A 93 -1.23 17.08 -42.25
CA GLU A 93 -0.61 17.59 -43.49
C GLU A 93 0.22 18.86 -43.19
N THR A 94 1.27 19.09 -44.00
CA THR A 94 2.17 20.26 -44.03
C THR A 94 3.40 20.15 -43.12
N SER A 95 4.40 19.31 -43.43
CA SER A 95 5.30 19.38 -44.60
C SER A 95 6.15 20.65 -44.66
N ARG A 96 7.45 20.42 -44.45
CA ARG A 96 8.61 21.12 -45.06
C ARG A 96 8.86 22.56 -44.66
N GLN A 97 9.59 22.71 -43.56
CA GLN A 97 10.56 23.80 -43.43
C GLN A 97 11.80 23.42 -44.26
N ASP A 98 11.71 23.66 -45.56
CA ASP A 98 12.83 23.62 -46.50
C ASP A 98 13.58 24.97 -46.44
N VAL A 99 14.86 24.87 -46.71
CA VAL A 99 15.95 25.79 -46.44
C VAL A 99 16.12 26.81 -47.58
N THR A 100 15.76 28.07 -47.35
CA THR A 100 16.33 29.30 -47.99
C THR A 100 16.24 29.42 -49.54
N PRO A 101 16.72 30.49 -50.22
CA PRO A 101 17.04 31.88 -49.84
C PRO A 101 16.37 32.96 -50.76
N LYS A 102 16.70 34.24 -50.49
CA LYS A 102 16.98 35.31 -51.49
C LYS A 102 15.82 36.13 -52.07
N ALA A 103 15.73 37.39 -51.66
CA ALA A 103 15.93 38.59 -52.48
C ALA A 103 15.98 39.83 -51.58
#